data_AF-A0A150MU27-F1
#
_entry.id   AF-A0A150MU27-F1
#
_cell.length_a   1.000
_cell.length_b   1.000
_cell.length_c   1.000
_cell.angle_alpha   90.00
_cell.angle_beta   90.00
_cell.angle_gamma   90.00
#
_symmetry.space_group_name_H-M   'P 1'
#
loop_
_entity.id
_entity.type
_entity.pdbx_description
1 polymer ?
#
loop_
_entity_poly.entity_id
_entity_poly.type
_entity_poly.pdbx_seq_one_letter_code
_entity_poly.pdbx_strand_id
1 'polypeptide(L)'
;MRVPNEFAHPLFFHEGEVIAIKDEQPFPHMMKIVYFYYDMIEREPFPWNNIEQSIPAVLQLWNEEKEMLEGCFAKRDRRSARAPMIRGLSYLLSCLFWLNGRRVKNVRHWQEEIHALPLKPVNCPERLQFVFDRCDIYHSFIQLSELLEETAKLAYKQMAINKRMSR
;
A
#
# COMPACT_ATOMS: atom_id res chain seq x y z
N MET A 1 17.42 -8.46 6.15
CA MET A 1 16.12 -9.14 6.26
C MET A 1 15.91 -9.96 5.00
N ARG A 2 15.61 -11.27 5.12
CA ARG A 2 15.22 -12.09 3.97
C ARG A 2 13.75 -11.82 3.65
N VAL A 3 13.42 -11.51 2.40
CA VAL A 3 12.03 -11.32 1.97
C VAL A 3 11.33 -12.69 1.92
N PRO A 4 10.15 -12.85 2.54
CA PRO A 4 9.36 -14.08 2.41
C PRO A 4 8.90 -14.30 0.97
N ASN A 5 8.79 -15.56 0.54
CA ASN A 5 8.44 -15.89 -0.84
C ASN A 5 7.05 -15.41 -1.25
N GLU A 6 6.15 -15.23 -0.29
CA GLU A 6 4.80 -14.69 -0.49
C GLU A 6 4.82 -13.22 -0.92
N PHE A 7 5.93 -12.51 -0.68
CA PHE A 7 6.17 -11.14 -1.10
C PHE A 7 6.97 -11.03 -2.40
N ALA A 8 7.49 -12.14 -2.93
CA ALA A 8 8.22 -12.16 -4.20
C ALA A 8 7.24 -11.92 -5.37
N HIS A 9 7.36 -10.75 -5.99
CA HIS A 9 6.53 -10.31 -7.10
C HIS A 9 7.31 -9.31 -7.96
N PRO A 10 7.23 -9.35 -9.30
CA PRO A 10 8.08 -8.54 -10.20
C PRO A 10 8.04 -7.01 -9.99
N LEU A 11 6.99 -6.49 -9.36
CA LEU A 11 6.91 -5.07 -8.99
C LEU A 11 7.58 -4.75 -7.65
N PHE A 12 7.66 -5.68 -6.70
CA PHE A 12 8.08 -5.40 -5.34
C PHE A 12 9.44 -5.99 -5.01
N PHE A 13 9.58 -7.31 -5.16
CA PHE A 13 10.76 -8.06 -4.73
C PHE A 13 11.03 -9.26 -5.63
N HIS A 14 12.30 -9.62 -5.77
CA HIS A 14 12.73 -10.86 -6.41
C HIS A 14 12.68 -12.06 -5.46
N GLU A 15 12.55 -13.26 -6.00
CA GLU A 15 12.57 -14.49 -5.19
C GLU A 15 13.93 -14.65 -4.50
N GLY A 16 13.90 -14.94 -3.19
CA GLY A 16 15.10 -15.07 -2.37
C GLY A 16 15.83 -13.76 -2.04
N GLU A 17 15.25 -12.60 -2.38
CA GLU A 17 15.86 -11.29 -2.13
C GLU A 17 16.18 -11.07 -0.63
N VAL A 18 17.35 -10.48 -0.38
CA VAL A 18 17.80 -10.12 0.97
C VAL A 18 18.08 -8.63 0.99
N ILE A 19 17.36 -7.92 1.85
CA ILE A 19 17.45 -6.47 1.99
C ILE A 19 18.33 -6.14 3.18
N ALA A 20 19.39 -5.35 2.96
CA ALA A 20 20.22 -4.81 4.03
C ALA A 20 19.55 -3.55 4.62
N ILE A 21 19.09 -3.64 5.86
CA ILE A 21 18.54 -2.51 6.60
C ILE A 21 19.70 -1.89 7.38
N LYS A 22 20.14 -0.70 6.96
CA LYS A 22 21.25 0.02 7.60
C LYS A 22 20.76 1.02 8.63
N ASP A 23 19.72 1.77 8.30
CA ASP A 23 19.16 2.83 9.13
C ASP A 23 17.66 2.60 9.33
N GLU A 24 17.24 2.22 10.54
CA GLU A 24 15.81 2.17 10.89
C GLU A 24 15.22 3.58 10.84
N GLN A 25 14.15 3.75 10.08
CA GLN A 25 13.37 4.97 10.00
C GLN A 25 12.14 4.89 10.90
N PRO A 26 11.64 6.01 11.44
CA PRO A 26 10.42 6.00 12.22
C PRO A 26 9.22 5.57 11.37
N PHE A 27 8.22 4.97 12.01
CA PHE A 27 6.94 4.72 11.33
C PHE A 27 6.35 6.01 10.75
N PRO A 28 5.84 6.01 9.51
CA PRO A 28 5.76 4.90 8.54
C PRO A 28 6.92 4.85 7.52
N HIS A 29 7.96 5.69 7.66
CA HIS A 29 8.97 5.97 6.64
C HIS A 29 9.79 4.77 6.17
N MET A 30 9.89 3.69 6.96
CA MET A 30 10.49 2.44 6.47
C MET A 30 9.83 1.91 5.20
N MET A 31 8.53 2.18 4.98
CA MET A 31 7.82 1.74 3.77
C MET A 31 8.31 2.43 2.49
N LYS A 32 9.03 3.56 2.59
CA LYS A 32 9.71 4.19 1.45
C LYS A 32 10.95 3.43 0.99
N ILE A 33 11.55 2.67 1.91
CA ILE A 33 12.79 1.92 1.69
C ILE A 33 12.47 0.46 1.39
N VAL A 34 11.54 -0.14 2.12
CA VAL A 34 11.16 -1.55 2.01
C VAL A 34 9.64 -1.66 1.93
N TYR A 35 9.12 -2.09 0.77
CA TYR A 35 7.69 -2.33 0.59
C TYR A 35 7.18 -3.32 1.65
N PHE A 36 5.98 -3.09 2.21
CA PHE A 36 5.37 -3.98 3.19
C PHE A 36 6.23 -4.26 4.44
N TYR A 37 7.17 -3.37 4.80
CA TYR A 37 8.08 -3.57 5.92
C TYR A 37 7.36 -4.02 7.19
N TYR A 38 6.28 -3.32 7.55
CA TYR A 38 5.51 -3.59 8.77
C TYR A 38 4.61 -4.83 8.68
N ASP A 39 4.35 -5.35 7.49
CA ASP A 39 3.62 -6.61 7.30
C ASP A 39 4.55 -7.82 7.42
N MET A 40 5.81 -7.67 7.02
CA MET A 40 6.81 -8.74 7.06
C MET A 40 7.46 -8.90 8.44
N ILE A 41 7.54 -7.86 9.25
CA ILE A 41 8.12 -7.94 10.60
C ILE A 41 7.06 -8.29 11.65
N GLU A 42 7.42 -9.14 12.60
CA GLU A 42 6.58 -9.47 13.74
C GLU A 42 7.00 -8.62 14.96
N ARG A 43 6.81 -7.30 14.84
CA ARG A 43 7.19 -6.32 15.87
C ARG A 43 6.05 -5.37 16.18
N GLU A 44 5.67 -5.29 17.45
CA GLU A 44 4.67 -4.32 17.91
C GLU A 44 5.21 -2.88 17.90
N PRO A 45 4.34 -1.87 17.68
CA PRO A 45 2.90 -2.00 17.45
C PRO A 45 2.56 -2.48 16.02
N PHE A 46 1.57 -3.36 15.90
CA PHE A 46 1.06 -3.81 14.60
C PHE A 46 0.15 -2.76 13.96
N PRO A 47 0.43 -2.27 12.74
CA PRO A 47 -0.35 -1.19 12.14
C PRO A 47 -1.86 -1.48 12.01
N TRP A 48 -2.21 -2.74 11.74
CA TRP A 48 -3.60 -3.18 11.62
C TRP A 48 -4.38 -3.22 12.94
N ASN A 49 -3.72 -3.08 14.09
CA ASN A 49 -4.38 -2.98 15.40
C ASN A 49 -4.79 -1.53 15.74
N ASN A 50 -4.18 -0.53 15.10
CA ASN A 50 -4.52 0.88 15.30
C ASN A 50 -4.59 1.63 13.97
N ILE A 51 -5.68 1.39 13.23
CA ILE A 51 -5.90 2.01 11.92
C ILE A 51 -6.08 3.53 12.01
N GLU A 52 -6.53 4.06 13.16
CA GLU A 52 -6.71 5.51 13.39
C GLU A 52 -5.39 6.28 13.29
N GLN A 53 -4.29 5.65 13.70
CA GLN A 53 -2.95 6.21 13.55
C GLN A 53 -2.29 5.75 12.25
N SER A 54 -2.42 4.47 11.92
CA SER A 54 -1.59 3.84 10.89
C SER A 54 -1.98 4.24 9.47
N ILE A 55 -3.28 4.27 9.15
CA ILE A 55 -3.75 4.61 7.80
C ILE A 55 -3.46 6.09 7.48
N PRO A 56 -3.77 7.08 8.35
CA PRO A 56 -3.42 8.48 8.06
C PRO A 56 -1.92 8.71 7.86
N ALA A 57 -1.07 8.01 8.60
CA ALA A 57 0.38 8.12 8.44
C ALA A 57 0.84 7.63 7.05
N VAL A 58 0.31 6.49 6.57
CA VAL A 58 0.65 5.99 5.23
C VAL A 58 0.04 6.89 4.13
N LEU A 59 -1.14 7.46 4.34
CA LEU A 59 -1.72 8.43 3.41
C LEU A 59 -0.87 9.71 3.29
N GLN A 60 -0.16 10.10 4.36
CA GLN A 60 0.82 11.19 4.28
C GLN A 60 1.98 10.83 3.35
N LEU A 61 2.54 9.61 3.46
CA LEU A 61 3.57 9.15 2.52
C LEU A 61 3.03 9.17 1.08
N TRP A 62 1.79 8.71 0.87
CA TRP A 62 1.17 8.75 -0.45
C TRP A 62 1.06 10.17 -1.01
N ASN A 63 0.67 11.17 -0.20
CA ASN A 63 0.57 12.54 -0.68
C ASN A 63 1.92 13.07 -1.20
N GLU A 64 3.01 12.71 -0.54
CA GLU A 64 4.36 13.06 -0.98
C GLU A 64 4.75 12.35 -2.30
N GLU A 65 4.42 11.06 -2.45
CA GLU A 65 4.60 10.36 -3.72
C GLU A 65 3.74 10.96 -4.84
N LYS A 66 2.50 11.33 -4.51
CA LYS A 66 1.52 11.89 -5.45
C LYS A 66 2.01 13.21 -6.03
N GLU A 67 2.52 14.12 -5.21
CA GLU A 67 3.11 15.38 -5.67
C GLU A 67 4.28 15.15 -6.64
N MET A 68 5.16 14.19 -6.33
CA MET A 68 6.24 13.80 -7.23
C MET A 68 5.72 13.21 -8.54
N LEU A 69 4.69 12.37 -8.48
CA LEU A 69 4.06 11.72 -9.63
C LEU A 69 3.37 12.70 -10.55
N GLU A 70 2.69 13.72 -10.02
CA GLU A 70 2.09 14.81 -10.79
C GLU A 70 3.17 15.51 -11.64
N GLY A 71 4.32 15.81 -11.04
CA GLY A 71 5.48 16.37 -11.76
C GLY A 71 6.04 15.43 -12.84
N CYS A 72 6.13 14.13 -12.56
CA CYS A 72 6.62 13.14 -13.52
C CYS A 72 5.68 13.01 -14.73
N PHE A 73 4.36 12.88 -14.50
CA PHE A 73 3.40 12.72 -15.59
C PHE A 73 3.17 14.00 -16.39
N ALA A 74 3.25 15.18 -15.77
CA ALA A 74 3.28 16.45 -16.49
C ALA A 74 4.45 16.51 -17.50
N LYS A 75 5.61 15.96 -17.13
CA LYS A 75 6.81 15.87 -17.99
C LYS A 75 6.84 14.63 -18.88
N ARG A 76 5.83 13.76 -18.81
CA ARG A 76 5.80 12.43 -19.47
C ARG A 76 6.98 11.53 -19.10
N ASP A 77 7.57 11.74 -17.92
CA ASP A 77 8.71 10.98 -17.42
C ASP A 77 8.25 9.70 -16.69
N ARG A 78 7.93 8.69 -17.49
CA ARG A 78 7.51 7.37 -16.98
C ARG A 78 8.59 6.67 -16.17
N ARG A 79 9.86 6.91 -16.49
CA ARG A 79 10.99 6.26 -15.82
C ARG A 79 11.06 6.70 -14.36
N SER A 80 10.97 8.01 -14.13
CA SER A 80 10.98 8.57 -12.78
C SER A 80 9.68 8.27 -12.01
N ALA A 81 8.54 8.12 -12.72
CA ALA A 81 7.27 7.75 -12.10
C ALA A 81 7.22 6.32 -11.55
N ARG A 82 8.02 5.40 -12.09
CA ARG A 82 7.89 3.97 -11.78
C ARG A 82 8.07 3.64 -10.30
N ALA A 83 9.13 4.14 -9.66
CA ALA A 83 9.41 3.81 -8.26
C ALA A 83 8.37 4.39 -7.27
N PRO A 84 7.95 5.68 -7.39
CA PRO A 84 6.83 6.21 -6.60
C PRO A 84 5.50 5.47 -6.84
N MET A 85 5.21 5.05 -8.08
CA MET A 85 4.00 4.26 -8.40
C MET A 85 3.98 2.92 -7.66
N ILE A 86 5.11 2.21 -7.64
CA ILE A 86 5.24 0.93 -6.92
C ILE A 86 5.10 1.14 -5.41
N ARG A 87 5.70 2.21 -4.85
CA ARG A 87 5.51 2.59 -3.44
C ARG A 87 4.03 2.83 -3.15
N GLY A 88 3.36 3.67 -3.93
CA GLY A 88 1.93 3.95 -3.79
C GLY A 88 1.07 2.68 -3.88
N LEU A 89 1.39 1.75 -4.78
CA LEU A 89 0.70 0.46 -4.87
C LEU A 89 0.89 -0.37 -3.59
N SER A 90 2.11 -0.43 -3.04
CA SER A 90 2.36 -1.12 -1.77
C SER A 90 1.63 -0.47 -0.59
N TYR A 91 1.51 0.87 -0.58
CA TYR A 91 0.78 1.63 0.43
C TYR A 91 -0.71 1.32 0.37
N LEU A 92 -1.30 1.32 -0.82
CA LEU A 92 -2.71 0.96 -1.04
C LEU A 92 -3.01 -0.43 -0.51
N LEU A 93 -2.19 -1.43 -0.89
CA LEU A 93 -2.37 -2.80 -0.43
C LEU A 93 -2.25 -2.90 1.10
N SER A 94 -1.26 -2.23 1.70
CA SER A 94 -1.12 -2.19 3.16
C SER A 94 -2.38 -1.61 3.82
N CYS A 95 -2.84 -0.43 3.36
CA CYS A 95 -4.05 0.21 3.87
C CYS A 95 -5.31 -0.65 3.70
N LEU A 96 -5.47 -1.33 2.56
CA LEU A 96 -6.61 -2.23 2.30
C LEU A 96 -6.67 -3.38 3.30
N PHE A 97 -5.54 -4.03 3.58
CA PHE A 97 -5.51 -5.13 4.54
C PHE A 97 -5.66 -4.62 5.98
N TRP A 98 -4.96 -3.53 6.33
CA TRP A 98 -5.03 -2.98 7.68
C TRP A 98 -6.42 -2.49 8.04
N LEU A 99 -7.15 -1.90 7.08
CA LEU A 99 -8.57 -1.55 7.21
C LEU A 99 -9.42 -2.77 7.65
N ASN A 100 -9.05 -3.96 7.21
CA ASN A 100 -9.72 -5.21 7.55
C ASN A 100 -9.10 -5.90 8.78
N GLY A 101 -8.32 -5.17 9.59
CA GLY A 101 -7.71 -5.68 10.82
C GLY A 101 -6.65 -6.76 10.59
N ARG A 102 -6.07 -6.84 9.40
CA ARG A 102 -5.11 -7.88 9.03
C ARG A 102 -3.89 -7.30 8.33
N ARG A 103 -2.75 -7.99 8.42
CA ARG A 103 -1.55 -7.69 7.63
C ARG A 103 -1.67 -8.19 6.20
N VAL A 104 -0.90 -7.62 5.28
CA VAL A 104 -0.63 -8.24 3.99
C VAL A 104 0.15 -9.54 4.25
N LYS A 105 -0.30 -10.67 3.69
CA LYS A 105 0.39 -11.96 3.84
C LYS A 105 0.97 -12.47 2.54
N ASN A 106 0.37 -12.08 1.41
CA ASN A 106 0.73 -12.61 0.11
C ASN A 106 0.42 -11.57 -0.98
N VAL A 107 1.43 -11.20 -1.77
CA VAL A 107 1.28 -10.31 -2.93
C VAL A 107 1.47 -11.07 -4.25
N ARG A 108 1.94 -12.32 -4.20
CA ARG A 108 2.02 -13.21 -5.35
C ARG A 108 0.64 -13.66 -5.82
N HIS A 109 -0.27 -13.90 -4.88
CA HIS A 109 -1.68 -14.25 -5.09
C HIS A 109 -2.62 -13.11 -4.68
N TRP A 110 -2.20 -11.86 -4.94
CA TRP A 110 -2.89 -10.67 -4.44
C TRP A 110 -4.38 -10.62 -4.85
N GLN A 111 -4.74 -11.13 -6.03
CA GLN A 111 -6.12 -11.12 -6.51
C GLN A 111 -7.05 -11.88 -5.55
N GLU A 112 -6.69 -13.11 -5.19
CA GLU A 112 -7.46 -13.96 -4.29
C GLU A 112 -7.60 -13.31 -2.91
N GLU A 113 -6.50 -12.78 -2.38
CA GLU A 113 -6.47 -12.12 -1.08
C GLU A 113 -7.38 -10.88 -1.05
N ILE A 114 -7.40 -10.08 -2.13
CA ILE A 114 -8.24 -8.87 -2.22
C ILE A 114 -9.71 -9.23 -2.42
N HIS A 115 -10.03 -10.25 -3.22
CA HIS A 115 -11.42 -10.72 -3.34
C HIS A 115 -11.99 -11.10 -1.97
N ALA A 116 -11.18 -11.72 -1.12
CA ALA A 116 -11.55 -12.12 0.23
C ALA A 116 -11.65 -10.97 1.25
N LEU A 117 -11.32 -9.71 0.92
CA LEU A 117 -11.47 -8.57 1.84
C LEU A 117 -12.95 -8.16 1.99
N PRO A 118 -13.50 -8.10 3.21
CA PRO A 118 -14.86 -7.57 3.43
C PRO A 118 -15.01 -6.09 3.06
N LEU A 119 -14.06 -5.25 3.46
CA LEU A 119 -14.04 -3.81 3.20
C LEU A 119 -13.05 -3.50 2.09
N LYS A 120 -13.56 -3.14 0.90
CA LYS A 120 -12.75 -2.74 -0.25
C LYS A 120 -13.52 -1.79 -1.17
N PRO A 121 -12.83 -0.96 -1.97
CA PRO A 121 -13.45 -0.17 -3.03
C PRO A 121 -14.24 -1.01 -4.03
N VAL A 122 -15.17 -0.38 -4.76
CA VAL A 122 -15.93 -1.05 -5.82
C VAL A 122 -15.00 -1.37 -6.99
N ASN A 123 -15.15 -2.58 -7.58
CA ASN A 123 -14.31 -3.08 -8.66
C ASN A 123 -12.80 -2.98 -8.37
N CYS A 124 -12.43 -3.13 -7.09
CA CYS A 124 -11.06 -2.99 -6.63
C CYS A 124 -10.09 -3.97 -7.34
N PRO A 125 -10.42 -5.27 -7.49
CA PRO A 125 -9.55 -6.21 -8.19
C PRO A 125 -9.27 -5.83 -9.65
N GLU A 126 -10.28 -5.40 -10.40
CA GLU A 126 -10.15 -5.06 -11.83
C GLU A 126 -9.30 -3.80 -12.02
N ARG A 127 -9.50 -2.80 -11.17
CA ARG A 127 -8.72 -1.56 -11.20
C ARG A 127 -7.27 -1.80 -10.78
N LEU A 128 -7.06 -2.63 -9.76
CA LEU A 128 -5.72 -3.05 -9.37
C LEU A 128 -5.03 -3.86 -10.46
N GLN A 129 -5.74 -4.76 -11.15
CA GLN A 129 -5.17 -5.54 -12.25
C GLN A 129 -4.52 -4.63 -13.28
N PHE A 130 -5.22 -3.56 -13.67
CA PHE A 130 -4.68 -2.57 -14.59
C PHE A 130 -3.41 -1.89 -14.06
N VAL A 131 -3.39 -1.50 -12.77
CA VAL A 131 -2.20 -0.90 -12.13
C VAL A 131 -1.03 -1.90 -12.06
N PHE A 132 -1.30 -3.18 -11.77
CA PHE A 132 -0.29 -4.23 -11.76
C PHE A 132 0.33 -4.45 -13.16
N ASP A 133 -0.51 -4.47 -14.20
CA ASP A 133 -0.06 -4.71 -15.58
C ASP A 133 0.70 -3.51 -16.19
N ARG A 134 0.38 -2.30 -15.74
CA ARG A 134 0.86 -1.03 -16.32
C ARG A 134 1.17 0.02 -15.24
N CYS A 135 2.00 -0.31 -14.25
CA CYS A 135 2.19 0.54 -13.08
C CYS A 135 2.70 1.98 -13.37
N ASP A 136 3.41 2.24 -14.48
CA ASP A 136 4.11 3.50 -14.75
C ASP A 136 3.48 4.36 -15.87
N ILE A 137 2.15 4.29 -16.03
CA ILE A 137 1.39 5.17 -16.94
C ILE A 137 0.42 6.06 -16.18
N TYR A 138 0.05 7.19 -16.80
CA TYR A 138 -0.82 8.20 -16.18
C TYR A 138 -2.18 7.64 -15.76
N HIS A 139 -2.80 6.78 -16.58
CA HIS A 139 -4.08 6.16 -16.21
C HIS A 139 -3.98 5.30 -14.94
N SER A 140 -2.86 4.59 -14.75
CA SER A 140 -2.64 3.79 -13.54
C SER A 140 -2.44 4.69 -12.32
N PHE A 141 -1.82 5.85 -12.49
CA PHE A 141 -1.73 6.86 -11.44
C PHE A 141 -3.08 7.40 -11.01
N ILE A 142 -3.97 7.69 -11.95
CA ILE A 142 -5.36 8.10 -11.64
C ILE A 142 -6.09 6.97 -10.90
N GLN A 143 -6.05 5.75 -11.42
CA GLN A 143 -6.69 4.59 -10.78
C GLN A 143 -6.17 4.36 -9.35
N LEU A 144 -4.86 4.43 -9.15
CA LEU A 144 -4.23 4.27 -7.83
C LEU A 144 -4.64 5.39 -6.87
N SER A 145 -4.69 6.64 -7.35
CA SER A 145 -5.10 7.81 -6.56
C SER A 145 -6.54 7.67 -6.06
N GLU A 146 -7.45 7.32 -6.96
CA GLU A 146 -8.87 7.13 -6.64
C GLU A 146 -9.07 5.94 -5.69
N LEU A 147 -8.40 4.81 -5.92
CA LEU A 147 -8.44 3.65 -5.02
C LEU A 147 -7.97 3.99 -3.60
N LEU A 148 -6.91 4.79 -3.46
CA LEU A 148 -6.43 5.27 -2.17
C LEU A 148 -7.42 6.21 -1.49
N GLU A 149 -8.05 7.11 -2.25
CA GLU A 149 -9.09 8.01 -1.71
C GLU A 149 -10.33 7.23 -1.25
N GLU A 150 -10.79 6.26 -2.03
CA GLU A 150 -11.91 5.38 -1.69
C GLU A 150 -11.59 4.52 -0.46
N THR A 151 -10.37 3.97 -0.38
CA THR A 151 -9.89 3.22 0.78
C THR A 151 -9.83 4.09 2.03
N ALA A 152 -9.36 5.34 1.91
CA ALA A 152 -9.35 6.30 3.01
C ALA A 152 -10.77 6.60 3.52
N LYS A 153 -11.73 6.83 2.61
CA LYS A 153 -13.14 7.03 2.97
C LYS A 153 -13.73 5.85 3.72
N LEU A 154 -13.46 4.62 3.28
CA LEU A 154 -13.86 3.40 3.98
C LEU A 154 -13.23 3.31 5.37
N ALA A 155 -11.95 3.65 5.49
CA ALA A 155 -11.24 3.65 6.76
C ALA A 155 -11.81 4.65 7.76
N TYR A 156 -12.03 5.91 7.36
CA TYR A 156 -12.64 6.90 8.24
C TYR A 156 -14.06 6.51 8.67
N LYS A 157 -14.84 5.90 7.77
CA LYS A 157 -16.15 5.33 8.12
C LYS A 157 -16.01 4.24 9.19
N GLN A 158 -15.07 3.31 9.03
CA GLN A 158 -14.84 2.23 9.99
C GLN A 158 -14.40 2.75 11.36
N MET A 159 -13.49 3.74 11.38
CA MET A 159 -13.04 4.39 12.62
C MET A 159 -14.21 5.06 13.36
N ALA A 160 -15.09 5.76 12.65
CA ALA A 160 -16.27 6.40 13.24
C ALA A 160 -17.25 5.38 13.84
N ILE A 161 -17.45 4.23 13.17
CA ILE A 161 -18.29 3.13 13.67
C ILE A 161 -17.68 2.54 14.95
N ASN A 162 -16.37 2.25 14.96
CA ASN A 162 -15.68 1.69 16.11
C ASN A 162 -15.76 2.63 17.34
N LYS A 163 -15.55 3.95 17.15
CA LYS A 163 -15.70 4.94 18.24
C LYS A 163 -17.10 4.99 18.83
N ARG A 164 -18.14 4.75 18.02
CA ARG A 164 -19.52 4.71 18.49
C ARG A 164 -19.82 3.45 19.31
N MET A 165 -19.21 2.32 18.96
CA MET A 165 -19.41 1.06 19.68
C MET A 165 -18.61 0.96 20.99
N SER A 166 -17.51 1.71 21.11
CA SER A 166 -16.70 1.78 22.33
C SER A 166 -17.18 2.81 23.37
N ARG A 167 -18.29 3.51 23.10
CA ARG A 167 -18.95 4.45 24.02
C ARG A 167 -20.16 3.79 24.66
#